data_AF-A0A8C5B4N9-F1
#
_entry.id   AF-A0A8C5B4N9-F1
#
_cell.length_a   1.000
_cell.length_b   1.000
_cell.length_c   1.000
_cell.angle_alpha   90.00
_cell.angle_beta   90.00
_cell.angle_gamma   90.00
#
_symmetry.space_group_name_H-M   'P 1'
#
loop_
_entity.id
_entity.type
_entity.pdbx_description
1 polymer ?
#
loop_
_entity_poly.entity_id
_entity_poly.type
_entity_poly.pdbx_seq_one_letter_code
_entity_poly.pdbx_strand_id
1 'polypeptide(L)'
;MRTARRASNVEVPSFLRQLAKETEKMVTFFFKGGPRERDAGEDRDADGEDAAPSPYLDRPVLEKVVAEGGCGRGTSYAVASMQGWRSSMEDAHTCLPALKAPLAAWSYYAVFDGHAGSSVAQYCSRNLLDHILASGALREEEDPEEVKEGVGSAFLALDSHMHQLTRRDDWERSGSTAAAILISPHHLYFINCGDSRTLLCRDGAVAFYTEDHKPCNPRERERIQNAGGSVTLQRVNGSLAVSRALGDFTFKEVGWRPQTEQLVSPEPEVYEMERSADRDEFLILACDGVWDAIGNEELCAFVRSRLVVCEDLREICCQVLDLCLYKGSLDNMSIILVCFPGAPQLSQKALQEEAALEKQIDLTVGEIIALIRSRNEDPDLLYVIKFLTAENLEGLPPGGGVISKRDCIIAAYQKHILAGKSQEPMDVVQEEPEKDSSSSE
;
A
#
# COMPACT_ATOMS: atom_id res chain seq x y z
N MET A 1 34.04 3.61 7.88
CA MET A 1 33.84 4.53 9.02
C MET A 1 32.36 4.52 9.37
N ARG A 2 32.00 3.94 10.52
CA ARG A 2 30.62 3.88 11.03
C ARG A 2 30.28 5.23 11.69
N THR A 3 29.22 5.90 11.25
CA THR A 3 28.62 7.01 12.00
C THR A 3 27.25 6.60 12.49
N ALA A 4 27.19 6.31 13.79
CA ALA A 4 25.95 6.12 14.53
C ALA A 4 25.16 7.44 14.55
N ARG A 5 23.88 7.41 14.17
CA ARG A 5 22.94 8.50 14.47
C ARG A 5 22.20 8.17 15.75
N ARG A 6 22.35 9.07 16.74
CA ARG A 6 21.61 9.10 17.99
C ARG A 6 20.11 9.25 17.70
N ALA A 7 19.30 8.46 18.39
CA ALA A 7 17.87 8.69 18.52
C ALA A 7 17.66 10.04 19.25
N SER A 8 17.15 11.02 18.52
CA SER A 8 16.57 12.23 19.10
C SER A 8 15.09 11.98 19.34
N ASN A 9 14.59 12.29 20.54
CA ASN A 9 13.16 12.44 20.79
C ASN A 9 12.61 13.50 19.85
N VAL A 10 11.94 13.09 18.77
CA VAL A 10 11.29 13.98 17.82
C VAL A 10 9.85 14.16 18.29
N GLU A 11 9.50 15.38 18.70
CA GLU A 11 8.10 15.81 18.77
C GLU A 11 7.41 15.45 17.47
N VAL A 12 6.26 14.77 17.56
CA VAL A 12 5.41 14.41 16.41
C VAL A 12 5.33 15.59 15.45
N PRO A 13 5.95 15.50 14.25
CA PRO A 13 6.03 16.62 13.31
C PRO A 13 4.64 17.21 13.07
N SER A 14 4.54 18.54 12.99
CA SER A 14 3.30 19.26 12.67
C SER A 14 2.59 18.69 11.43
N PHE A 15 3.34 18.12 10.50
CA PHE A 15 2.88 17.36 9.34
C PHE A 15 1.96 16.17 9.69
N LEU A 16 2.30 15.33 10.68
CA LEU A 16 1.45 14.20 11.08
C LEU A 16 0.11 14.66 11.64
N ARG A 17 0.08 15.83 12.31
CA ARG A 17 -1.17 16.46 12.76
C ARG A 17 -1.98 17.00 11.59
N GLN A 18 -1.33 17.47 10.53
CA GLN A 18 -1.99 18.05 9.36
C GLN A 18 -2.53 16.96 8.43
N LEU A 19 -1.75 15.90 8.16
CA LEU A 19 -2.20 14.69 7.45
C LEU A 19 -3.34 13.99 8.19
N ALA A 20 -3.27 13.96 9.53
CA ALA A 20 -4.36 13.45 10.35
C ALA A 20 -5.65 14.26 10.18
N LYS A 21 -5.56 15.59 10.27
CA LYS A 21 -6.67 16.52 10.11
C LYS A 21 -7.25 16.52 8.68
N GLU A 22 -6.42 16.27 7.67
CA GLU A 22 -6.82 16.12 6.27
C GLU A 22 -7.66 14.86 6.05
N THR A 23 -7.24 13.76 6.65
CA THR A 23 -7.93 12.49 6.51
C THR A 23 -9.15 12.43 7.40
N GLU A 24 -9.12 12.99 8.63
CA GLU A 24 -10.33 13.21 9.43
C GLU A 24 -11.37 14.01 8.65
N LYS A 25 -10.98 15.05 7.91
CA LYS A 25 -11.90 15.81 7.06
C LYS A 25 -12.46 14.99 5.89
N MET A 26 -11.64 14.17 5.22
CA MET A 26 -12.10 13.30 4.13
C MET A 26 -12.99 12.15 4.63
N VAL A 27 -12.61 11.48 5.71
CA VAL A 27 -13.38 10.42 6.39
C VAL A 27 -14.68 10.98 6.93
N THR A 28 -14.67 12.14 7.59
CA THR A 28 -15.90 12.79 8.07
C THR A 28 -16.83 13.17 6.91
N PHE A 29 -16.30 13.61 5.77
CA PHE A 29 -17.09 13.94 4.57
C PHE A 29 -17.69 12.70 3.91
N PHE A 30 -16.94 11.59 3.83
CA PHE A 30 -17.40 10.32 3.26
C PHE A 30 -18.46 9.63 4.14
N PHE A 31 -18.32 9.68 5.47
CA PHE A 31 -19.27 9.02 6.39
C PHE A 31 -20.48 9.88 6.77
N LYS A 32 -20.41 11.23 6.69
CA LYS A 32 -21.55 12.11 7.07
C LYS A 32 -22.41 12.61 5.91
N GLY A 33 -22.01 12.35 4.66
CA GLY A 33 -22.68 12.92 3.49
C GLY A 33 -22.51 14.43 3.41
N GLY A 34 -22.56 14.99 2.20
CA GLY A 34 -22.48 16.44 1.98
C GLY A 34 -23.51 17.24 2.80
N PRO A 35 -23.40 18.58 2.86
CA PRO A 35 -24.19 19.40 3.76
C PRO A 35 -25.68 19.20 3.50
N ARG A 36 -26.35 18.41 4.34
CA ARG A 36 -27.80 18.48 4.48
C ARG A 36 -28.09 19.78 5.23
N GLU A 37 -28.88 20.63 4.60
CA GLU A 37 -29.52 21.76 5.27
C GLU A 37 -30.15 21.23 6.56
N ARG A 38 -29.77 21.86 7.68
CA ARG A 38 -30.33 21.54 8.99
C ARG A 38 -31.80 21.93 8.96
N ASP A 39 -32.67 20.94 8.83
CA ASP A 39 -34.04 21.13 9.27
C ASP A 39 -34.07 20.99 10.79
N ALA A 40 -34.62 22.01 11.44
CA ALA A 40 -34.61 22.13 12.89
C ALA A 40 -35.66 21.20 13.50
N GLY A 41 -35.22 20.32 14.41
CA GLY A 41 -36.10 19.61 15.32
C GLY A 41 -35.84 18.12 15.37
N GLU A 42 -35.03 17.69 16.34
CA GLU A 42 -35.37 16.64 17.30
C GLU A 42 -34.12 16.40 18.17
N ASP A 43 -34.12 17.04 19.35
CA ASP A 43 -33.26 16.64 20.46
C ASP A 43 -33.66 15.22 20.86
N ARG A 44 -32.77 14.26 20.63
CA ARG A 44 -32.76 12.99 21.38
C ARG A 44 -31.35 12.74 21.87
N ASP A 45 -31.15 13.10 23.13
CA ASP A 45 -30.11 12.54 23.97
C ASP A 45 -30.21 11.01 23.93
N ALA A 46 -29.25 10.39 23.25
CA ALA A 46 -29.01 8.95 23.30
C ALA A 46 -27.53 8.76 23.71
N ASP A 47 -27.25 9.06 24.97
CA ASP A 47 -26.02 8.64 25.63
C ASP A 47 -26.09 7.12 25.88
N GLY A 48 -25.12 6.39 25.34
CA GLY A 48 -24.74 5.06 25.81
C GLY A 48 -25.21 3.86 24.98
N GLU A 49 -24.74 3.73 23.74
CA GLU A 49 -24.59 2.43 23.10
C GLU A 49 -23.10 2.19 22.80
N ASP A 50 -22.60 1.00 23.18
CA ASP A 50 -21.28 0.47 22.85
C ASP A 50 -21.11 0.46 21.32
N ALA A 51 -20.71 1.60 20.74
CA ALA A 51 -20.27 1.65 19.36
C ALA A 51 -18.99 0.81 19.27
N ALA A 52 -19.02 -0.26 18.47
CA ALA A 52 -17.84 -1.05 18.19
C ALA A 52 -16.67 -0.12 17.85
N PRO A 53 -15.48 -0.34 18.43
CA PRO A 53 -14.35 0.55 18.23
C PRO A 53 -14.10 0.73 16.73
N SER A 54 -13.92 1.98 16.31
CA SER A 54 -13.63 2.33 14.92
C SER A 54 -12.49 1.45 14.38
N PRO A 55 -12.64 0.87 13.18
CA PRO A 55 -11.57 0.09 12.56
C PRO A 55 -10.40 0.96 12.10
N TYR A 56 -10.54 2.29 12.22
CA TYR A 56 -9.53 3.29 11.88
C TYR A 56 -9.02 4.03 13.11
N LEU A 57 -7.72 4.36 13.09
CA LEU A 57 -7.02 5.19 14.07
C LEU A 57 -7.30 6.67 13.85
N ASP A 58 -7.10 7.48 14.89
CA ASP A 58 -7.15 8.95 14.78
C ASP A 58 -5.99 9.52 13.93
N ARG A 59 -4.88 8.78 13.84
CA ARG A 59 -3.70 9.12 13.03
C ARG A 59 -3.10 7.86 12.41
N PRO A 60 -2.54 7.95 11.20
CA PRO A 60 -1.95 6.80 10.56
C PRO A 60 -0.60 6.47 11.18
N VAL A 61 -0.30 5.17 11.25
CA VAL A 61 1.04 4.67 11.57
C VAL A 61 1.87 4.69 10.29
N LEU A 62 2.80 5.65 10.19
CA LEU A 62 3.64 5.87 9.01
C LEU A 62 4.96 5.09 9.01
N GLU A 63 5.23 4.34 10.08
CA GLU A 63 6.43 3.51 10.15
C GLU A 63 6.36 2.43 9.06
N LYS A 64 7.43 2.34 8.26
CA LYS A 64 7.54 1.38 7.18
C LYS A 64 8.51 0.29 7.58
N VAL A 65 8.08 -0.96 7.48
CA VAL A 65 8.97 -2.11 7.57
C VAL A 65 9.47 -2.40 6.16
N VAL A 66 10.79 -2.36 5.97
CA VAL A 66 11.40 -2.55 4.65
C VAL A 66 12.47 -3.64 4.69
N ALA A 67 12.59 -4.37 3.59
CA ALA A 67 13.68 -5.30 3.35
C ALA A 67 14.05 -5.32 1.87
N GLU A 68 15.27 -5.76 1.57
CA GLU A 68 15.75 -5.93 0.21
C GLU A 68 16.55 -7.23 0.10
N GLY A 69 16.71 -7.71 -1.13
CA GLY A 69 17.55 -8.86 -1.40
C GLY A 69 17.65 -9.12 -2.90
N GLY A 70 18.18 -10.28 -3.24
CA GLY A 70 18.33 -10.70 -4.62
C GLY A 70 19.03 -12.04 -4.72
N CYS A 71 19.19 -12.52 -5.95
CA CYS A 71 20.00 -13.69 -6.24
C CYS A 71 21.05 -13.37 -7.31
N GLY A 72 22.13 -14.15 -7.33
CA GLY A 72 23.25 -13.96 -8.27
C GLY A 72 22.91 -14.15 -9.76
N ARG A 73 21.63 -14.37 -10.10
CA ARG A 73 21.12 -14.47 -11.48
C ARG A 73 20.54 -13.17 -12.02
N GLY A 74 20.81 -12.05 -11.34
CA GLY A 74 20.40 -10.71 -11.81
C GLY A 74 18.98 -10.31 -11.45
N THR A 75 18.35 -11.01 -10.50
CA THR A 75 17.08 -10.59 -9.91
C THR A 75 17.35 -9.92 -8.57
N SER A 76 16.84 -8.71 -8.38
CA SER A 76 16.80 -8.00 -7.10
C SER A 76 15.36 -7.75 -6.69
N TYR A 77 15.12 -7.54 -5.40
CA TYR A 77 13.81 -7.16 -4.91
C TYR A 77 13.92 -6.21 -3.72
N ALA A 78 12.85 -5.46 -3.50
CA ALA A 78 12.55 -4.83 -2.23
C ALA A 78 11.10 -5.09 -1.84
N VAL A 79 10.86 -5.03 -0.54
CA VAL A 79 9.52 -5.10 0.05
C VAL A 79 9.38 -3.94 1.03
N ALA A 80 8.20 -3.34 1.07
CA ALA A 80 7.80 -2.40 2.09
C ALA A 80 6.37 -2.70 2.56
N SER A 81 6.12 -2.52 3.84
CA SER A 81 4.78 -2.58 4.41
C SER A 81 4.54 -1.44 5.41
N MET A 82 3.32 -0.92 5.43
CA MET A 82 2.89 0.19 6.29
C MET A 82 1.47 -0.07 6.80
N GLN A 83 1.26 0.07 8.11
CA GLN A 83 -0.04 -0.15 8.73
C GLN A 83 -1.07 0.92 8.32
N GLY A 84 -0.64 2.18 8.15
CA GLY A 84 -1.52 3.24 7.71
C GLY A 84 -2.61 3.53 8.75
N TRP A 85 -3.85 3.63 8.30
CA TRP A 85 -4.98 4.10 9.11
C TRP A 85 -5.67 3.01 9.92
N ARG A 86 -5.40 1.73 9.66
CA ARG A 86 -6.04 0.61 10.35
C ARG A 86 -5.52 0.48 11.78
N SER A 87 -6.38 -0.02 12.67
CA SER A 87 -6.01 -0.26 14.07
C SER A 87 -5.02 -1.41 14.27
N SER A 88 -5.00 -2.37 13.34
CA SER A 88 -4.08 -3.51 13.27
C SER A 88 -3.32 -3.53 11.94
N MET A 89 -2.16 -4.21 11.93
CA MET A 89 -1.45 -4.61 10.72
C MET A 89 -1.70 -6.10 10.49
N GLU A 90 -2.51 -6.42 9.50
CA GLU A 90 -2.95 -7.79 9.20
C GLU A 90 -2.25 -8.41 7.99
N ASP A 91 -1.57 -7.61 7.16
CA ASP A 91 -0.76 -8.12 6.05
C ASP A 91 0.45 -8.95 6.53
N ALA A 92 0.83 -9.91 5.69
CA ALA A 92 2.10 -10.61 5.75
C ALA A 92 2.72 -10.74 4.35
N HIS A 93 4.00 -11.10 4.27
CA HIS A 93 4.67 -11.33 3.00
C HIS A 93 5.76 -12.40 3.11
N THR A 94 6.14 -12.96 1.97
CA THR A 94 7.27 -13.90 1.83
C THR A 94 8.12 -13.46 0.65
N CYS A 95 9.43 -13.38 0.85
CA CYS A 95 10.40 -13.06 -0.21
C CYS A 95 11.55 -14.05 -0.17
N LEU A 96 11.62 -14.93 -1.18
CA LEU A 96 12.64 -15.96 -1.30
C LEU A 96 13.28 -15.88 -2.69
N PRO A 97 14.40 -15.13 -2.84
CA PRO A 97 15.05 -14.93 -4.14
C PRO A 97 15.72 -16.19 -4.69
N ALA A 98 15.93 -17.20 -3.86
CA ALA A 98 16.33 -18.54 -4.26
C ALA A 98 15.71 -19.58 -3.33
N LEU A 99 15.11 -20.63 -3.88
CA LEU A 99 14.65 -21.78 -3.08
C LEU A 99 15.84 -22.68 -2.67
N LYS A 100 15.58 -23.66 -1.81
CA LYS A 100 16.58 -24.67 -1.42
C LYS A 100 16.85 -25.63 -2.59
N ALA A 101 18.04 -26.24 -2.60
CA ALA A 101 18.37 -27.29 -3.57
C ALA A 101 17.36 -28.46 -3.50
N PRO A 102 16.98 -29.08 -4.63
CA PRO A 102 17.52 -28.86 -5.99
C PRO A 102 16.95 -27.63 -6.71
N LEU A 103 15.89 -27.00 -6.20
CA LEU A 103 15.20 -25.87 -6.84
C LEU A 103 15.91 -24.52 -6.63
N ALA A 104 17.24 -24.53 -6.49
CA ALA A 104 18.00 -23.31 -6.22
C ALA A 104 17.90 -22.27 -7.34
N ALA A 105 17.38 -22.64 -8.51
CA ALA A 105 17.10 -21.76 -9.64
C ALA A 105 15.73 -21.07 -9.60
N TRP A 106 14.83 -21.52 -8.73
CA TRP A 106 13.50 -20.96 -8.53
C TRP A 106 13.52 -19.84 -7.49
N SER A 107 12.55 -18.92 -7.59
CA SER A 107 12.26 -17.89 -6.60
C SER A 107 10.77 -17.89 -6.27
N TYR A 108 10.42 -17.42 -5.07
CA TYR A 108 9.04 -17.27 -4.61
C TYR A 108 8.85 -15.94 -3.90
N TYR A 109 7.82 -15.20 -4.29
CA TYR A 109 7.39 -13.99 -3.61
C TYR A 109 5.88 -14.01 -3.42
N ALA A 110 5.39 -13.51 -2.29
CA ALA A 110 3.96 -13.46 -2.00
C ALA A 110 3.60 -12.33 -1.03
N VAL A 111 2.44 -11.73 -1.27
CA VAL A 111 1.74 -10.81 -0.37
C VAL A 111 0.45 -11.49 0.08
N PHE A 112 0.17 -11.40 1.38
CA PHE A 112 -1.01 -11.95 2.03
C PHE A 112 -1.71 -10.80 2.75
N ASP A 113 -2.87 -10.40 2.25
CA ASP A 113 -3.72 -9.42 2.93
C ASP A 113 -4.62 -10.18 3.91
N GLY A 114 -4.48 -9.89 5.20
CA GLY A 114 -5.23 -10.55 6.26
C GLY A 114 -6.46 -9.75 6.64
N HIS A 115 -7.55 -10.44 6.98
CA HIS A 115 -8.76 -9.77 7.48
C HIS A 115 -9.37 -10.49 8.67
N ALA A 116 -9.96 -9.70 9.56
CA ALA A 116 -10.56 -10.17 10.82
C ALA A 116 -9.54 -10.89 11.72
N GLY A 117 -8.28 -10.43 11.69
CA GLY A 117 -7.15 -11.01 12.38
C GLY A 117 -6.00 -11.34 11.43
N SER A 118 -4.79 -11.44 11.99
CA SER A 118 -3.56 -11.68 11.19
C SER A 118 -3.13 -13.15 11.15
N SER A 119 -3.81 -14.02 11.91
CA SER A 119 -3.39 -15.41 12.13
C SER A 119 -3.25 -16.21 10.82
N VAL A 120 -4.26 -16.14 9.94
CA VAL A 120 -4.23 -16.86 8.66
C VAL A 120 -3.15 -16.30 7.73
N ALA A 121 -3.03 -14.98 7.58
CA ALA A 121 -2.00 -14.36 6.74
C ALA A 121 -0.58 -14.74 7.19
N GLN A 122 -0.32 -14.68 8.51
CA GLN A 122 0.96 -15.08 9.09
C GLN A 122 1.25 -16.57 8.91
N TYR A 123 0.24 -17.44 8.99
CA TYR A 123 0.43 -18.86 8.76
C TYR A 123 0.70 -19.17 7.29
N CYS A 124 -0.03 -18.52 6.37
CA CYS A 124 0.17 -18.66 4.94
C CYS A 124 1.57 -18.22 4.53
N SER A 125 2.06 -17.07 5.02
CA SER A 125 3.41 -16.58 4.70
C SER A 125 4.53 -17.53 5.13
N ARG A 126 4.30 -18.35 6.15
CA ARG A 126 5.28 -19.33 6.65
C ARG A 126 5.16 -20.71 5.99
N ASN A 127 3.96 -21.11 5.55
CA ASN A 127 3.67 -22.51 5.22
C ASN A 127 3.17 -22.76 3.79
N LEU A 128 2.72 -21.74 3.05
CA LEU A 128 2.14 -21.96 1.71
C LEU A 128 3.17 -22.53 0.73
N LEU A 129 4.38 -21.96 0.70
CA LEU A 129 5.44 -22.50 -0.14
C LEU A 129 5.79 -23.95 0.21
N ASP A 130 5.81 -24.32 1.49
CA ASP A 130 6.10 -25.69 1.90
C ASP A 130 5.03 -26.67 1.41
N HIS A 131 3.75 -26.26 1.37
CA HIS A 131 2.68 -27.07 0.78
C HIS A 131 2.81 -27.18 -0.75
N ILE A 132 3.22 -26.09 -1.41
CA ILE A 132 3.51 -26.10 -2.86
C ILE A 132 4.67 -27.05 -3.16
N LEU A 133 5.76 -26.99 -2.39
CA LEU A 133 6.90 -27.90 -2.54
C LEU A 133 6.52 -29.36 -2.27
N ALA A 134 5.68 -29.60 -1.26
CA ALA A 134 5.21 -30.94 -0.91
C ALA A 134 4.30 -31.59 -1.98
N SER A 135 3.72 -30.79 -2.89
CA SER A 135 2.98 -31.33 -4.05
C SER A 135 3.86 -32.13 -5.01
N GLY A 136 5.18 -31.91 -4.99
CA GLY A 136 6.13 -32.54 -5.92
C GLY A 136 6.12 -31.96 -7.33
N ALA A 137 5.29 -30.95 -7.61
CA ALA A 137 5.12 -30.37 -8.94
C ALA A 137 6.29 -29.49 -9.41
N LEU A 138 7.07 -28.94 -8.48
CA LEU A 138 8.21 -28.08 -8.81
C LEU A 138 9.46 -28.95 -9.03
N ARG A 139 9.97 -28.94 -10.26
CA ARG A 139 11.12 -29.75 -10.72
C ARG A 139 12.05 -28.94 -11.63
N GLU A 140 13.26 -29.47 -11.87
CA GLU A 140 14.21 -28.87 -12.83
C GLU A 140 13.70 -28.96 -14.27
N GLU A 141 13.14 -30.12 -14.65
CA GLU A 141 12.40 -30.30 -15.90
C GLU A 141 10.95 -29.83 -15.69
N GLU A 142 10.68 -28.59 -16.05
CA GLU A 142 9.40 -27.93 -15.78
C GLU A 142 8.26 -28.50 -16.64
N ASP A 143 7.12 -28.78 -16.02
CA ASP A 143 5.84 -28.99 -16.71
C ASP A 143 4.83 -27.97 -16.16
N PRO A 144 4.46 -26.96 -16.97
CA PRO A 144 3.54 -25.91 -16.54
C PRO A 144 2.21 -26.41 -15.98
N GLU A 145 1.65 -27.49 -16.53
CA GLU A 145 0.34 -27.98 -16.10
C GLU A 145 0.44 -28.69 -14.75
N GLU A 146 1.49 -29.50 -14.53
CA GLU A 146 1.74 -30.07 -13.21
C GLU A 146 1.99 -28.99 -12.16
N VAL A 147 2.71 -27.91 -12.50
CA VAL A 147 2.93 -26.78 -11.59
C VAL A 147 1.60 -26.12 -11.20
N LYS A 148 0.71 -25.85 -12.17
CA LYS A 148 -0.63 -25.29 -11.91
C LYS A 148 -1.45 -26.20 -11.01
N GLU A 149 -1.52 -27.49 -11.32
CA GLU A 149 -2.26 -28.49 -10.53
C GLU A 149 -1.69 -28.64 -9.12
N GLY A 150 -0.36 -28.64 -8.99
CA GLY A 150 0.35 -28.74 -7.72
C GLY A 150 0.10 -27.52 -6.82
N VAL A 151 0.12 -26.31 -7.40
CA VAL A 151 -0.24 -25.08 -6.67
C VAL A 151 -1.71 -25.11 -6.23
N GLY A 152 -2.63 -25.47 -7.13
CA GLY A 152 -4.05 -25.61 -6.77
C GLY A 152 -4.26 -26.57 -5.61
N SER A 153 -3.66 -27.77 -5.70
CA SER A 153 -3.72 -28.79 -4.65
C SER A 153 -3.12 -28.31 -3.32
N ALA A 154 -2.02 -27.55 -3.37
CA ALA A 154 -1.37 -27.00 -2.19
C ALA A 154 -2.23 -25.99 -1.44
N PHE A 155 -2.95 -25.11 -2.14
CA PHE A 155 -3.90 -24.18 -1.52
C PHE A 155 -5.03 -24.93 -0.82
N LEU A 156 -5.63 -25.92 -1.48
CA LEU A 156 -6.71 -26.72 -0.89
C LEU A 156 -6.24 -27.51 0.35
N ALA A 157 -5.04 -28.09 0.27
CA ALA A 157 -4.41 -28.83 1.35
C ALA A 157 -4.07 -27.93 2.54
N LEU A 158 -3.49 -26.74 2.31
CA LEU A 158 -3.17 -25.77 3.36
C LEU A 158 -4.45 -25.27 4.05
N ASP A 159 -5.49 -24.93 3.29
CA ASP A 159 -6.77 -24.47 3.83
C ASP A 159 -7.46 -25.55 4.67
N SER A 160 -7.47 -26.80 4.17
CA SER A 160 -7.97 -27.96 4.92
C SER A 160 -7.18 -28.22 6.20
N HIS A 161 -5.86 -28.05 6.15
CA HIS A 161 -4.98 -28.21 7.31
C HIS A 161 -5.26 -27.13 8.36
N MET A 162 -5.34 -25.86 7.97
CA MET A 162 -5.70 -24.76 8.87
C MET A 162 -7.08 -24.99 9.49
N HIS A 163 -8.09 -25.43 8.71
CA HIS A 163 -9.42 -25.71 9.25
C HIS A 163 -9.43 -26.77 10.37
N GLN A 164 -8.51 -27.75 10.29
CA GLN A 164 -8.34 -28.75 11.35
C GLN A 164 -7.65 -28.17 12.58
N LEU A 165 -6.69 -27.26 12.41
CA LEU A 165 -5.99 -26.59 13.50
C LEU A 165 -6.93 -25.64 14.26
N THR A 166 -7.73 -24.83 13.56
CA THR A 166 -8.66 -23.88 14.21
C THR A 166 -9.78 -24.54 15.00
N ARG A 167 -10.02 -25.85 14.82
CA ARG A 167 -10.95 -26.62 15.67
C ARG A 167 -10.31 -27.11 16.96
N ARG A 168 -8.98 -27.12 17.02
CA ARG A 168 -8.19 -27.59 18.17
C ARG A 168 -7.65 -26.43 19.00
N ASP A 169 -7.32 -25.33 18.32
CA ASP A 169 -6.74 -24.12 18.89
C ASP A 169 -7.72 -22.95 18.75
N ASP A 170 -7.65 -21.98 19.66
CA ASP A 170 -8.50 -20.78 19.68
C ASP A 170 -7.99 -19.70 18.69
N TRP A 171 -8.04 -20.03 17.40
CA TRP A 171 -7.66 -19.10 16.34
C TRP A 171 -8.72 -18.03 16.11
N GLU A 172 -8.27 -16.83 15.77
CA GLU A 172 -9.12 -15.77 15.23
C GLU A 172 -9.89 -16.29 14.02
N ARG A 173 -11.14 -15.86 13.87
CA ARG A 173 -11.97 -16.15 12.68
C ARG A 173 -11.53 -15.26 11.50
N SER A 174 -10.24 -15.33 11.19
CA SER A 174 -9.57 -14.56 10.15
C SER A 174 -9.61 -15.30 8.81
N GLY A 175 -9.35 -14.55 7.75
CA GLY A 175 -9.01 -15.06 6.44
C GLY A 175 -7.82 -14.31 5.88
N SER A 176 -7.34 -14.75 4.73
CA SER A 176 -6.32 -14.02 3.99
C SER A 176 -6.39 -14.26 2.51
N THR A 177 -6.14 -13.21 1.74
CA THR A 177 -5.81 -13.32 0.32
C THR A 177 -4.39 -13.85 0.13
N ALA A 178 -4.05 -14.22 -1.10
CA ALA A 178 -2.69 -14.52 -1.49
C ALA A 178 -2.46 -14.11 -2.95
N ALA A 179 -1.62 -13.10 -3.16
CA ALA A 179 -1.02 -12.82 -4.46
C ALA A 179 0.44 -13.28 -4.42
N ALA A 180 0.80 -14.23 -5.26
CA ALA A 180 2.12 -14.84 -5.27
C ALA A 180 2.66 -15.03 -6.69
N ILE A 181 3.99 -15.13 -6.79
CA ILE A 181 4.69 -15.47 -8.01
C ILE A 181 5.72 -16.57 -7.71
N LEU A 182 5.70 -17.64 -8.52
CA LEU A 182 6.85 -18.53 -8.67
C LEU A 182 7.61 -18.15 -9.93
N ILE A 183 8.91 -17.96 -9.81
CA ILE A 183 9.78 -17.61 -10.93
C ILE A 183 10.74 -18.79 -11.11
N SER A 184 10.60 -19.50 -12.22
CA SER A 184 11.51 -20.57 -12.60
C SER A 184 12.56 -20.04 -13.60
N PRO A 185 13.54 -20.85 -14.03
CA PRO A 185 14.41 -20.49 -15.15
C PRO A 185 13.66 -20.07 -16.42
N HIS A 186 12.52 -20.71 -16.71
CA HIS A 186 11.83 -20.56 -18.00
C HIS A 186 10.50 -19.82 -17.93
N HIS A 187 9.82 -19.82 -16.77
CA HIS A 187 8.44 -19.36 -16.65
C HIS A 187 8.21 -18.46 -15.44
N LEU A 188 7.15 -17.66 -15.53
CA LEU A 188 6.53 -16.90 -14.47
C LEU A 188 5.16 -17.53 -14.19
N TYR A 189 4.95 -18.00 -12.96
CA TYR A 189 3.66 -18.53 -12.53
C TYR A 189 3.01 -17.54 -11.57
N PHE A 190 2.03 -16.79 -12.06
CA PHE A 190 1.23 -15.86 -11.27
C PHE A 190 0.12 -16.62 -10.57
N ILE A 191 0.01 -16.42 -9.26
CA ILE A 191 -0.91 -17.15 -8.40
C ILE A 191 -1.75 -16.12 -7.67
N ASN A 192 -3.07 -16.15 -7.84
CA ASN A 192 -3.97 -15.22 -7.16
C ASN A 192 -5.13 -15.93 -6.47
N CYS A 193 -5.40 -15.55 -5.22
CA CYS A 193 -6.57 -15.98 -4.46
C CYS A 193 -7.01 -14.79 -3.59
N GLY A 194 -8.04 -14.06 -4.04
CA GLY A 194 -8.46 -12.79 -3.44
C GLY A 194 -8.24 -11.59 -4.35
N ASP A 195 -8.13 -10.41 -3.78
CA ASP A 195 -8.06 -9.10 -4.44
C ASP A 195 -6.75 -8.32 -4.20
N SER A 196 -5.76 -8.96 -3.56
CA SER A 196 -4.37 -8.61 -3.84
C SER A 196 -4.07 -8.88 -5.32
N ARG A 197 -3.05 -8.21 -5.87
CA ARG A 197 -2.74 -8.29 -7.30
C ARG A 197 -1.25 -8.33 -7.58
N THR A 198 -0.88 -9.11 -8.59
CA THR A 198 0.47 -9.13 -9.18
C THR A 198 0.42 -8.57 -10.59
N LEU A 199 1.40 -7.75 -10.95
CA LEU A 199 1.56 -7.11 -12.26
C LEU A 199 2.97 -7.33 -12.81
N LEU A 200 3.09 -7.57 -14.12
CA LEU A 200 4.34 -7.64 -14.88
C LEU A 200 4.47 -6.44 -15.82
N CYS A 201 5.60 -5.75 -15.73
CA CYS A 201 6.07 -4.81 -16.74
C CYS A 201 7.04 -5.51 -17.70
N ARG A 202 6.76 -5.43 -19.00
CA ARG A 202 7.61 -5.93 -20.10
C ARG A 202 7.62 -4.89 -21.21
N ASP A 203 8.81 -4.57 -21.75
CA ASP A 203 9.02 -3.51 -22.74
C ASP A 203 8.42 -2.14 -22.36
N GLY A 204 8.49 -1.81 -21.07
CA GLY A 204 8.01 -0.54 -20.53
C GLY A 204 6.49 -0.39 -20.45
N ALA A 205 5.73 -1.47 -20.64
CA ALA A 205 4.27 -1.48 -20.51
C ALA A 205 3.77 -2.63 -19.62
N VAL A 206 2.54 -2.51 -19.13
CA VAL A 206 1.84 -3.58 -18.42
C VAL A 206 1.58 -4.72 -19.41
N ALA A 207 2.24 -5.86 -19.21
CA ALA A 207 2.12 -7.02 -20.07
C ALA A 207 1.13 -8.06 -19.53
N PHE A 208 1.01 -8.14 -18.20
CA PHE A 208 0.08 -9.02 -17.53
C PHE A 208 -0.22 -8.51 -16.12
N TYR A 209 -1.42 -8.80 -15.61
CA TYR A 209 -1.75 -8.68 -14.20
C TYR A 209 -2.82 -9.72 -13.83
N THR A 210 -2.84 -10.15 -12.58
CA THR A 210 -3.84 -11.11 -12.08
C THR A 210 -5.21 -10.47 -11.94
N GLU A 211 -6.28 -11.21 -12.21
CA GLU A 211 -7.65 -10.71 -11.98
C GLU A 211 -8.06 -10.82 -10.51
N ASP A 212 -8.63 -9.74 -9.95
CA ASP A 212 -9.11 -9.72 -8.57
C ASP A 212 -10.37 -10.57 -8.40
N HIS A 213 -10.43 -11.35 -7.33
CA HIS A 213 -11.58 -12.18 -6.98
C HIS A 213 -12.59 -11.42 -6.13
N LYS A 214 -13.42 -10.61 -6.82
CA LYS A 214 -14.50 -9.84 -6.19
C LYS A 214 -15.85 -10.60 -6.25
N PRO A 215 -16.70 -10.54 -5.20
CA PRO A 215 -17.99 -11.23 -5.17
C PRO A 215 -18.94 -10.85 -6.31
N CYS A 216 -18.80 -9.67 -6.90
CA CYS A 216 -19.62 -9.22 -8.03
C CYS A 216 -19.21 -9.84 -9.38
N ASN A 217 -18.04 -10.48 -9.48
CA ASN A 217 -17.59 -11.13 -10.71
C ASN A 217 -18.57 -12.25 -11.10
N PRO A 218 -18.87 -12.45 -12.40
CA PRO A 218 -19.94 -13.37 -12.81
C PRO A 218 -19.80 -14.81 -12.27
N ARG A 219 -18.60 -15.41 -12.40
CA ARG A 219 -18.32 -16.78 -11.92
C ARG A 219 -18.37 -16.88 -10.39
N GLU A 220 -17.85 -15.86 -9.71
CA GLU A 220 -17.83 -15.81 -8.24
C GLU A 220 -19.24 -15.67 -7.68
N ARG A 221 -20.04 -14.76 -8.26
CA ARG A 221 -21.44 -14.55 -7.90
C ARG A 221 -22.28 -15.80 -8.11
N GLU A 222 -22.08 -16.48 -9.24
CA GLU A 222 -22.76 -17.74 -9.53
C GLU A 222 -22.42 -18.81 -8.48
N ARG A 223 -21.14 -19.01 -8.15
CA ARG A 223 -20.71 -19.92 -7.08
C ARG A 223 -21.36 -19.57 -5.74
N ILE A 224 -21.32 -18.31 -5.34
CA ILE A 224 -21.90 -17.82 -4.07
C ILE A 224 -23.40 -18.12 -4.00
N GLN A 225 -24.15 -17.85 -5.08
CA GLN A 225 -25.60 -18.11 -5.15
C GLN A 225 -25.90 -19.61 -5.12
N ASN A 226 -25.11 -20.40 -5.85
CA ASN A 226 -25.21 -21.85 -5.88
C ASN A 226 -24.90 -22.50 -4.52
N ALA A 227 -24.05 -21.88 -3.71
CA ALA A 227 -23.79 -22.27 -2.32
C ALA A 227 -24.87 -21.78 -1.32
N GLY A 228 -25.93 -21.12 -1.80
CA GLY A 228 -27.05 -20.63 -0.99
C GLY A 228 -26.85 -19.24 -0.39
N GLY A 229 -25.80 -18.52 -0.79
CA GLY A 229 -25.53 -17.15 -0.37
C GLY A 229 -26.08 -16.10 -1.31
N SER A 230 -25.70 -14.85 -1.03
CA SER A 230 -26.07 -13.67 -1.81
C SER A 230 -24.89 -12.72 -1.96
N VAL A 231 -24.95 -11.83 -2.95
CA VAL A 231 -23.99 -10.74 -3.13
C VAL A 231 -24.73 -9.42 -2.96
N THR A 232 -24.41 -8.71 -1.90
CA THR A 232 -25.06 -7.44 -1.52
C THR A 232 -23.98 -6.39 -1.34
N LEU A 233 -24.09 -5.25 -2.05
CA LEU A 233 -23.09 -4.18 -2.02
C LEU A 233 -21.65 -4.69 -2.27
N GLN A 234 -21.48 -5.57 -3.26
CA GLN A 234 -20.22 -6.23 -3.60
C GLN A 234 -19.64 -7.15 -2.52
N ARG A 235 -20.43 -7.53 -1.51
CA ARG A 235 -20.00 -8.39 -0.40
C ARG A 235 -20.78 -9.70 -0.35
N VAL A 236 -20.09 -10.79 0.00
CA VAL A 236 -20.71 -12.10 0.30
C VAL A 236 -21.60 -11.96 1.52
N ASN A 237 -22.90 -12.19 1.35
CA ASN A 237 -23.94 -12.03 2.36
C ASN A 237 -23.94 -10.64 3.03
N GLY A 238 -23.44 -9.60 2.33
CA GLY A 238 -23.30 -8.25 2.87
C GLY A 238 -22.11 -8.05 3.81
N SER A 239 -21.29 -9.08 4.07
CA SER A 239 -20.19 -9.03 5.04
C SER A 239 -18.81 -8.95 4.38
N LEU A 240 -18.41 -9.98 3.63
CA LEU A 240 -17.02 -10.13 3.17
C LEU A 240 -16.83 -9.58 1.75
N ALA A 241 -15.82 -8.72 1.53
CA ALA A 241 -15.57 -8.04 0.26
C ALA A 241 -14.77 -8.86 -0.76
N VAL A 242 -14.22 -10.01 -0.35
CA VAL A 242 -13.52 -10.96 -1.22
C VAL A 242 -14.38 -12.18 -1.48
N SER A 243 -14.25 -12.77 -2.68
CA SER A 243 -14.89 -14.04 -3.00
C SER A 243 -13.96 -15.24 -2.84
N ARG A 244 -12.64 -15.02 -2.81
CA ARG A 244 -11.67 -16.09 -2.59
C ARG A 244 -10.67 -15.70 -1.52
N ALA A 245 -10.37 -16.65 -0.64
CA ALA A 245 -9.44 -16.51 0.46
C ALA A 245 -9.11 -17.87 1.07
N LEU A 246 -7.93 -17.96 1.68
CA LEU A 246 -7.61 -18.98 2.66
C LEU A 246 -8.22 -18.59 4.02
N GLY A 247 -8.59 -19.55 4.86
CA GLY A 247 -9.30 -19.25 6.11
C GLY A 247 -10.80 -19.03 5.90
N ASP A 248 -11.41 -18.04 6.57
CA ASP A 248 -12.84 -17.71 6.43
C ASP A 248 -13.78 -18.91 6.59
N PHE A 249 -13.45 -19.81 7.52
CA PHE A 249 -14.07 -21.13 7.57
C PHE A 249 -15.59 -21.11 7.78
N THR A 250 -16.13 -20.07 8.42
CA THR A 250 -17.59 -19.89 8.56
C THR A 250 -18.31 -19.75 7.22
N PHE A 251 -17.61 -19.36 6.15
CA PHE A 251 -18.12 -19.27 4.79
C PHE A 251 -17.90 -20.57 3.98
N LYS A 252 -17.32 -21.61 4.60
CA LYS A 252 -16.89 -22.86 3.97
C LYS A 252 -17.55 -24.11 4.55
N GLU A 253 -18.70 -23.94 5.21
CA GLU A 253 -19.44 -25.01 5.91
C GLU A 253 -20.71 -25.47 5.17
N VAL A 254 -20.86 -25.16 3.88
CA VAL A 254 -22.00 -25.59 3.06
C VAL A 254 -21.87 -27.08 2.76
N GLY A 255 -22.63 -27.92 3.48
CA GLY A 255 -22.47 -29.37 3.48
C GLY A 255 -22.78 -30.11 2.16
N TRP A 256 -23.42 -29.45 1.18
CA TRP A 256 -23.71 -30.01 -0.14
C TRP A 256 -22.78 -29.51 -1.25
N ARG A 257 -21.73 -28.76 -0.91
CA ARG A 257 -20.76 -28.20 -1.85
C ARG A 257 -19.35 -28.71 -1.53
N PRO A 258 -18.52 -29.01 -2.53
CA PRO A 258 -17.09 -29.25 -2.32
C PRO A 258 -16.37 -27.98 -1.85
N GLN A 259 -15.09 -28.11 -1.46
CA GLN A 259 -14.27 -27.02 -0.91
C GLN A 259 -14.18 -25.79 -1.84
N THR A 260 -14.13 -26.00 -3.16
CA THR A 260 -14.00 -24.92 -4.15
C THR A 260 -15.33 -24.29 -4.56
N GLU A 261 -16.47 -24.89 -4.18
CA GLU A 261 -17.82 -24.38 -4.46
C GLU A 261 -18.51 -23.80 -3.22
N GLN A 262 -17.73 -23.41 -2.21
CA GLN A 262 -18.23 -22.75 -1.01
C GLN A 262 -18.59 -21.27 -1.29
N LEU A 263 -19.12 -20.57 -0.29
CA LEU A 263 -19.37 -19.12 -0.41
C LEU A 263 -18.07 -18.36 -0.68
N VAL A 264 -17.00 -18.76 0.01
CA VAL A 264 -15.62 -18.29 -0.21
C VAL A 264 -14.77 -19.48 -0.65
N SER A 265 -14.12 -19.39 -1.82
CA SER A 265 -13.28 -20.48 -2.33
C SER A 265 -11.81 -20.25 -1.95
N PRO A 266 -11.07 -21.30 -1.52
CA PRO A 266 -9.61 -21.23 -1.37
C PRO A 266 -8.86 -21.50 -2.68
N GLU A 267 -9.56 -21.81 -3.77
CA GLU A 267 -8.95 -22.17 -5.06
C GLU A 267 -8.24 -20.98 -5.69
N PRO A 268 -6.91 -21.06 -5.91
CA PRO A 268 -6.17 -20.02 -6.59
C PRO A 268 -6.44 -20.08 -8.09
N GLU A 269 -6.30 -18.95 -8.75
CA GLU A 269 -6.06 -18.93 -10.19
C GLU A 269 -4.56 -18.90 -10.46
N VAL A 270 -4.09 -19.76 -11.37
CA VAL A 270 -2.67 -19.89 -11.71
C VAL A 270 -2.48 -19.65 -13.20
N TYR A 271 -1.77 -18.57 -13.52
CA TYR A 271 -1.40 -18.20 -14.87
C TYR A 271 0.07 -18.50 -15.09
N GLU A 272 0.39 -19.04 -16.26
CA GLU A 272 1.78 -19.26 -16.68
C GLU A 272 2.12 -18.34 -17.84
N MET A 273 3.35 -17.83 -17.83
CA MET A 273 3.93 -17.10 -18.93
C MET A 273 5.42 -17.44 -19.08
N GLU A 274 5.87 -17.65 -20.31
CA GLU A 274 7.29 -17.74 -20.62
C GLU A 274 8.02 -16.43 -20.28
N ARG A 275 9.21 -16.58 -19.70
CA ARG A 275 10.14 -15.48 -19.39
C ARG A 275 10.78 -14.95 -20.65
N SER A 276 10.97 -13.64 -20.69
CA SER A 276 11.76 -12.96 -21.71
C SER A 276 12.87 -12.19 -21.02
N ALA A 277 14.04 -12.81 -20.88
CA ALA A 277 15.15 -12.30 -20.07
C ALA A 277 15.62 -10.88 -20.43
N ASP A 278 15.43 -10.48 -21.68
CA ASP A 278 15.80 -9.18 -22.26
C ASP A 278 14.68 -8.13 -22.22
N ARG A 279 13.42 -8.55 -22.03
CA ARG A 279 12.24 -7.68 -22.12
C ARG A 279 11.51 -7.52 -20.79
N ASP A 280 11.60 -8.53 -19.92
CA ASP A 280 11.04 -8.47 -18.57
C ASP A 280 11.77 -7.39 -17.76
N GLU A 281 11.03 -6.37 -17.34
CA GLU A 281 11.59 -5.26 -16.58
C GLU A 281 11.42 -5.53 -15.07
N PHE A 282 10.18 -5.62 -14.58
CA PHE A 282 9.89 -5.82 -13.15
C PHE A 282 8.50 -6.41 -12.90
N LEU A 283 8.33 -6.98 -11.71
CA LEU A 283 7.04 -7.39 -11.14
C LEU A 283 6.68 -6.50 -9.95
N ILE A 284 5.38 -6.26 -9.77
CA ILE A 284 4.81 -5.62 -8.58
C ILE A 284 3.79 -6.57 -7.99
N LEU A 285 3.94 -6.94 -6.71
CA LEU A 285 2.92 -7.64 -5.92
C LEU A 285 2.47 -6.68 -4.83
N ALA A 286 1.16 -6.45 -4.69
CA ALA A 286 0.65 -5.63 -3.59
C ALA A 286 -0.77 -6.02 -3.18
N CYS A 287 -1.16 -5.65 -1.96
CA CYS A 287 -2.54 -5.74 -1.47
C CYS A 287 -3.43 -4.63 -2.04
N ASP A 288 -4.73 -4.73 -1.81
CA ASP A 288 -5.70 -3.77 -2.34
C ASP A 288 -5.54 -2.35 -1.75
N GLY A 289 -4.97 -2.21 -0.55
CA GLY A 289 -4.58 -0.92 0.00
C GLY A 289 -3.66 -0.09 -0.92
N VAL A 290 -2.94 -0.74 -1.84
CA VAL A 290 -2.23 -0.08 -2.96
C VAL A 290 -3.13 0.03 -4.20
N TRP A 291 -3.71 -1.08 -4.65
CA TRP A 291 -4.43 -1.15 -5.93
C TRP A 291 -5.75 -0.38 -6.00
N ASP A 292 -6.39 -0.11 -4.85
CA ASP A 292 -7.57 0.76 -4.74
C ASP A 292 -7.18 2.24 -4.86
N ALA A 293 -5.92 2.59 -4.57
CA ALA A 293 -5.42 3.97 -4.63
C ALA A 293 -4.77 4.33 -5.97
N ILE A 294 -4.22 3.36 -6.70
CA ILE A 294 -3.52 3.59 -7.97
C ILE A 294 -3.76 2.47 -8.99
N GLY A 295 -4.05 2.85 -10.24
CA GLY A 295 -4.31 1.90 -11.31
C GLY A 295 -3.06 1.20 -11.83
N ASN A 296 -3.25 0.10 -12.58
CA ASN A 296 -2.17 -0.74 -13.11
C ASN A 296 -1.16 0.05 -13.95
N GLU A 297 -1.63 0.80 -14.95
CA GLU A 297 -0.79 1.58 -15.86
C GLU A 297 -0.13 2.74 -15.13
N GLU A 298 -0.84 3.38 -14.21
CA GLU A 298 -0.32 4.48 -13.40
C GLU A 298 0.83 4.02 -12.51
N LEU A 299 0.66 2.91 -11.79
CA LEU A 299 1.68 2.39 -10.89
C LEU A 299 2.87 1.84 -11.68
N CYS A 300 2.63 1.15 -12.80
CA CYS A 300 3.69 0.69 -13.69
C CYS A 300 4.53 1.87 -14.20
N ALA A 301 3.89 2.92 -14.71
CA ALA A 301 4.59 4.12 -15.19
C ALA A 301 5.34 4.83 -14.06
N PHE A 302 4.73 4.93 -12.87
CA PHE A 302 5.33 5.55 -11.70
C PHE A 302 6.61 4.81 -11.28
N VAL A 303 6.53 3.50 -11.00
CA VAL A 303 7.68 2.67 -10.61
C VAL A 303 8.78 2.75 -11.66
N ARG A 304 8.43 2.64 -12.95
CA ARG A 304 9.38 2.76 -14.05
C ARG A 304 10.10 4.11 -14.07
N SER A 305 9.38 5.20 -13.79
CA SER A 305 9.96 6.54 -13.68
C SER A 305 10.89 6.69 -12.48
N ARG A 306 10.66 5.94 -11.39
CA ARG A 306 11.48 5.98 -10.19
C ARG A 306 12.74 5.14 -10.33
N LEU A 307 12.68 4.00 -11.03
CA LEU A 307 13.85 3.13 -11.31
C LEU A 307 15.00 3.86 -12.02
N VAL A 308 14.70 4.91 -12.79
CA VAL A 308 15.73 5.68 -13.51
C VAL A 308 16.32 6.85 -12.69
N VAL A 309 15.81 7.12 -11.49
CA VAL A 309 16.25 8.21 -10.61
C VAL A 309 16.57 7.77 -9.16
N CYS A 310 16.17 6.57 -8.76
CA CYS A 310 16.38 6.02 -7.42
C CYS A 310 17.26 4.76 -7.50
N GLU A 311 18.34 4.73 -6.72
CA GLU A 311 19.22 3.55 -6.60
C GLU A 311 18.62 2.47 -5.70
N ASP A 312 17.94 2.88 -4.64
CA ASP A 312 17.43 2.00 -3.60
C ASP A 312 15.98 1.60 -3.91
N LEU A 313 15.77 0.30 -4.19
CA LEU A 313 14.44 -0.24 -4.46
C LEU A 313 13.48 -0.07 -3.27
N ARG A 314 13.99 -0.04 -2.03
CA ARG A 314 13.16 0.20 -0.84
C ARG A 314 12.58 1.59 -0.86
N GLU A 315 13.34 2.57 -1.34
CA GLU A 315 12.86 3.95 -1.47
C GLU A 315 11.71 4.03 -2.45
N ILE A 316 11.79 3.31 -3.58
CA ILE A 316 10.71 3.24 -4.56
C ILE A 316 9.46 2.62 -3.94
N CYS A 317 9.59 1.50 -3.21
CA CYS A 317 8.48 0.90 -2.48
C CYS A 317 7.86 1.89 -1.46
N CYS A 318 8.68 2.59 -0.67
CA CYS A 318 8.22 3.61 0.28
C CYS A 318 7.46 4.74 -0.42
N GLN A 319 7.98 5.26 -1.55
CA GLN A 319 7.33 6.31 -2.34
C GLN A 319 5.97 5.85 -2.87
N VAL A 320 5.81 4.57 -3.24
CA VAL A 320 4.50 4.01 -3.63
C VAL A 320 3.53 4.01 -2.45
N LEU A 321 3.96 3.54 -1.28
CA LEU A 321 3.10 3.51 -0.09
C LEU A 321 2.66 4.92 0.34
N ASP A 322 3.59 5.89 0.32
CA ASP A 322 3.27 7.29 0.62
C ASP A 322 2.32 7.90 -0.43
N LEU A 323 2.54 7.60 -1.71
CA LEU A 323 1.64 8.01 -2.79
C LEU A 323 0.21 7.47 -2.57
N CYS A 324 0.06 6.20 -2.22
CA CYS A 324 -1.23 5.56 -1.99
C CYS A 324 -1.94 6.16 -0.76
N LEU A 325 -1.19 6.37 0.33
CA LEU A 325 -1.68 7.06 1.52
C LEU A 325 -2.17 8.48 1.17
N TYR A 326 -1.40 9.24 0.40
CA TYR A 326 -1.75 10.61 -0.01
C TYR A 326 -2.90 10.66 -1.02
N LYS A 327 -3.11 9.62 -1.83
CA LYS A 327 -4.29 9.43 -2.68
C LYS A 327 -5.53 9.00 -1.89
N GLY A 328 -5.38 8.70 -0.59
CA GLY A 328 -6.50 8.47 0.33
C GLY A 328 -6.70 7.01 0.73
N SER A 329 -5.72 6.13 0.51
CA SER A 329 -5.78 4.77 1.06
C SER A 329 -5.89 4.83 2.58
N LEU A 330 -6.90 4.12 3.11
CA LEU A 330 -7.16 3.98 4.54
C LEU A 330 -6.78 2.59 5.07
N ASP A 331 -6.13 1.77 4.25
CA ASP A 331 -5.86 0.37 4.58
C ASP A 331 -4.41 0.11 5.01
N ASN A 332 -4.15 -1.13 5.43
CA ASN A 332 -2.79 -1.69 5.41
C ASN A 332 -2.28 -1.68 3.97
N MET A 333 -0.97 -1.48 3.80
CA MET A 333 -0.37 -1.46 2.49
C MET A 333 0.94 -2.24 2.51
N SER A 334 1.03 -3.24 1.66
CA SER A 334 2.24 -4.04 1.41
C SER A 334 2.53 -4.10 -0.08
N ILE A 335 3.80 -3.91 -0.45
CA ILE A 335 4.28 -4.00 -1.82
C ILE A 335 5.61 -4.74 -1.89
N ILE A 336 5.74 -5.64 -2.86
CA ILE A 336 7.00 -6.25 -3.28
C ILE A 336 7.29 -5.78 -4.71
N LEU A 337 8.47 -5.21 -4.93
CA LEU A 337 9.01 -4.88 -6.24
C LEU A 337 10.14 -5.86 -6.56
N VAL A 338 10.01 -6.63 -7.63
CA VAL A 338 11.05 -7.55 -8.11
C VAL A 338 11.57 -7.05 -9.45
N CYS A 339 12.85 -6.72 -9.55
CA CYS A 339 13.49 -6.24 -10.77
C CYS A 339 14.25 -7.38 -11.47
N PHE A 340 14.09 -7.48 -12.77
CA PHE A 340 14.83 -8.39 -13.65
C PHE A 340 16.03 -7.68 -14.30
N PRO A 341 16.91 -8.41 -15.01
CA PRO A 341 18.01 -7.78 -15.75
C PRO A 341 17.57 -6.74 -16.79
N GLY A 342 16.35 -6.84 -17.32
CA GLY A 342 15.77 -5.87 -18.25
C GLY A 342 15.23 -4.59 -17.60
N ALA A 343 15.24 -4.49 -16.25
CA ALA A 343 14.75 -3.30 -15.55
C ALA A 343 15.49 -2.02 -16.01
N PRO A 344 14.79 -0.88 -16.14
CA PRO A 344 15.43 0.40 -16.39
C PRO A 344 16.51 0.70 -15.35
N GLN A 345 17.64 1.20 -15.85
CA GLN A 345 18.77 1.59 -15.03
C GLN A 345 18.77 3.10 -14.83
N LEU A 346 19.49 3.57 -13.80
CA LEU A 346 19.69 4.99 -13.55
C LEU A 346 20.09 5.75 -14.82
N SER A 347 19.49 6.92 -14.98
CA SER A 347 19.77 7.82 -16.09
C SER A 347 20.25 9.16 -15.56
N GLN A 348 21.47 9.55 -15.92
CA GLN A 348 22.02 10.85 -15.55
C GLN A 348 21.14 12.01 -16.06
N LYS A 349 20.50 11.82 -17.22
CA LYS A 349 19.55 12.78 -17.76
C LYS A 349 18.30 12.87 -16.88
N ALA A 350 17.72 11.73 -16.49
CA ALA A 350 16.53 11.70 -15.64
C ALA A 350 16.80 12.30 -14.25
N LEU A 351 17.99 12.05 -13.67
CA LEU A 351 18.41 12.66 -12.42
C LEU A 351 18.50 14.19 -12.51
N GLN A 352 18.99 14.73 -13.63
CA GLN A 352 19.03 16.17 -13.87
C GLN A 352 17.63 16.76 -14.04
N GLU A 353 16.74 16.05 -14.74
CA GLU A 353 15.33 16.45 -14.92
C GLU A 353 14.58 16.44 -13.58
N GLU A 354 14.78 15.43 -12.73
CA GLU A 354 14.20 15.33 -11.39
C GLU A 354 14.66 16.50 -10.50
N ALA A 355 15.96 16.78 -10.48
CA ALA A 355 16.52 17.89 -9.70
C ALA A 355 16.01 19.26 -10.20
N ALA A 356 15.81 19.41 -11.51
CA ALA A 356 15.24 20.62 -12.09
C ALA A 356 13.77 20.80 -11.69
N LEU A 357 12.97 19.73 -11.72
CA LEU A 357 11.59 19.73 -11.26
C LEU A 357 11.49 20.11 -9.78
N GLU A 358 12.31 19.52 -8.91
CA GLU A 358 12.29 19.84 -7.47
C GLU A 358 12.64 21.30 -7.21
N LYS A 359 13.60 21.85 -7.96
CA LYS A 359 13.92 23.28 -7.88
C LYS A 359 12.76 24.14 -8.37
N GLN A 360 12.07 23.74 -9.43
CA GLN A 360 10.88 24.45 -9.92
C GLN A 360 9.76 24.43 -8.87
N ILE A 361 9.50 23.28 -8.25
CA ILE A 361 8.52 23.15 -7.16
C ILE A 361 8.88 24.10 -5.99
N ASP A 362 10.14 24.14 -5.56
CA ASP A 362 10.59 25.04 -4.49
C ASP A 362 10.30 26.51 -4.82
N LEU A 363 10.64 26.95 -6.04
CA LEU A 363 10.38 28.32 -6.50
C LEU A 363 8.88 28.63 -6.55
N THR A 364 8.07 27.77 -7.18
CA THR A 364 6.63 27.96 -7.31
C THR A 364 5.94 27.98 -5.94
N VAL A 365 6.34 27.11 -5.00
CA VAL A 365 5.85 27.16 -3.61
C VAL A 365 6.15 28.51 -2.95
N GLY A 366 7.37 29.03 -3.13
CA GLY A 366 7.75 30.35 -2.65
C GLY A 366 6.90 31.48 -3.21
N GLU A 367 6.62 31.45 -4.52
CA GLU A 367 5.77 32.42 -5.22
C GLU A 367 4.32 32.39 -4.72
N ILE A 368 3.74 31.19 -4.56
CA ILE A 368 2.39 31.01 -4.02
C ILE A 368 2.29 31.58 -2.61
N ILE A 369 3.26 31.28 -1.75
CA ILE A 369 3.29 31.78 -0.37
C ILE A 369 3.38 33.31 -0.34
N ALA A 370 4.23 33.90 -1.18
CA ALA A 370 4.35 35.36 -1.30
C ALA A 370 3.04 36.00 -1.78
N LEU A 371 2.37 35.38 -2.76
CA LEU A 371 1.07 35.83 -3.27
C LEU A 371 -0.01 35.82 -2.17
N ILE A 372 -0.12 34.73 -1.41
CA ILE A 372 -1.11 34.61 -0.32
C ILE A 372 -0.85 35.68 0.76
N ARG A 373 0.41 35.87 1.16
CA ARG A 373 0.80 36.92 2.11
C ARG A 373 0.46 38.32 1.61
N SER A 374 0.62 38.59 0.31
CA SER A 374 0.26 39.91 -0.25
C SER A 374 -1.23 40.23 -0.15
N ARG A 375 -2.08 39.20 0.02
CA ARG A 375 -3.52 39.33 0.28
C ARG A 375 -3.87 39.38 1.76
N ASN A 376 -2.86 39.44 2.64
CA ASN A 376 -3.02 39.43 4.09
C ASN A 376 -3.70 38.15 4.63
N GLU A 377 -3.48 37.03 3.94
CA GLU A 377 -3.95 35.69 4.32
C GLU A 377 -2.77 34.83 4.81
N ASP A 378 -3.06 33.85 5.67
CA ASP A 378 -2.07 32.88 6.12
C ASP A 378 -1.95 31.72 5.11
N PRO A 379 -0.74 31.43 4.59
CA PRO A 379 -0.54 30.35 3.65
C PRO A 379 -0.76 29.00 4.32
N ASP A 380 -1.82 28.29 3.94
CA ASP A 380 -2.11 26.92 4.33
C ASP A 380 -1.52 25.93 3.31
N LEU A 381 -0.87 24.86 3.81
CA LEU A 381 -0.22 23.85 2.96
C LEU A 381 -1.20 23.21 1.97
N LEU A 382 -2.44 22.95 2.37
CA LEU A 382 -3.44 22.35 1.48
C LEU A 382 -3.80 23.28 0.34
N TYR A 383 -3.87 24.59 0.60
CA TYR A 383 -4.11 25.59 -0.43
C TYR A 383 -2.93 25.67 -1.41
N VAL A 384 -1.68 25.60 -0.91
CA VAL A 384 -0.48 25.54 -1.76
C VAL A 384 -0.49 24.32 -2.67
N ILE A 385 -0.79 23.14 -2.13
CA ILE A 385 -0.89 21.90 -2.91
C ILE A 385 -1.98 22.00 -3.99
N LYS A 386 -3.16 22.54 -3.64
CA LYS A 386 -4.25 22.75 -4.63
C LYS A 386 -3.83 23.67 -5.76
N PHE A 387 -3.08 24.74 -5.45
CA PHE A 387 -2.61 25.67 -6.46
C PHE A 387 -1.55 25.04 -7.37
N LEU A 388 -0.59 24.30 -6.82
CA LEU A 388 0.39 23.54 -7.61
C LEU A 388 -0.28 22.54 -8.56
N THR A 389 -1.31 21.84 -8.09
CA THR A 389 -2.08 20.91 -8.94
C THR A 389 -2.77 21.64 -10.10
N ALA A 390 -3.14 22.91 -9.93
CA ALA A 390 -3.76 23.71 -10.99
C ALA A 390 -2.75 24.30 -12.00
N GLU A 391 -1.48 24.47 -11.62
CA GLU A 391 -0.45 25.07 -12.49
C GLU A 391 0.04 24.14 -13.62
N ASN A 392 -0.37 22.86 -13.63
CA ASN A 392 0.00 21.88 -14.65
C ASN A 392 1.52 21.81 -14.92
N LEU A 393 2.30 21.62 -13.85
CA LEU A 393 3.75 21.52 -13.91
C LEU A 393 4.20 20.38 -14.85
N GLU A 394 5.10 20.69 -15.78
CA GLU A 394 5.72 19.71 -16.66
C GLU A 394 6.74 18.83 -15.91
N GLY A 395 6.95 17.60 -16.38
CA GLY A 395 7.97 16.70 -15.84
C GLY A 395 7.58 15.94 -14.56
N LEU A 396 6.36 16.11 -14.05
CA LEU A 396 5.85 15.35 -12.90
C LEU A 396 5.93 13.82 -13.14
N PRO A 397 6.20 13.01 -12.09
CA PRO A 397 6.22 11.55 -12.24
C PRO A 397 4.89 11.02 -12.76
N PRO A 398 4.87 10.22 -13.86
CA PRO A 398 3.63 9.68 -14.41
C PRO A 398 2.92 8.77 -13.39
N GLY A 399 1.59 8.80 -13.37
CA GLY A 399 0.75 8.09 -12.38
C GLY A 399 0.76 8.69 -10.96
N GLY A 400 1.87 9.32 -10.57
CA GLY A 400 2.05 9.99 -9.27
C GLY A 400 1.64 11.46 -9.23
N GLY A 401 1.90 12.21 -10.30
CA GLY A 401 1.59 13.63 -10.41
C GLY A 401 2.19 14.48 -9.27
N VAL A 402 1.53 15.59 -8.94
CA VAL A 402 1.93 16.49 -7.83
C VAL A 402 1.94 15.74 -6.48
N ILE A 403 1.04 14.78 -6.30
CA ILE A 403 0.89 14.02 -5.05
C ILE A 403 2.18 13.23 -4.74
N SER A 404 2.84 12.66 -5.76
CA SER A 404 4.11 11.95 -5.57
C SER A 404 5.29 12.84 -5.14
N LYS A 405 5.17 14.17 -5.33
CA LYS A 405 6.18 15.15 -4.91
C LYS A 405 5.80 15.85 -3.61
N ARG A 406 4.83 15.33 -2.86
CA ARG A 406 4.31 15.97 -1.66
C ARG A 406 5.37 16.24 -0.60
N ASP A 407 6.32 15.33 -0.37
CA ASP A 407 7.39 15.54 0.61
C ASP A 407 8.31 16.71 0.21
N CYS A 408 8.62 16.83 -1.09
CA CYS A 408 9.35 17.97 -1.65
C CYS A 408 8.57 19.28 -1.45
N ILE A 409 7.26 19.27 -1.73
CA ILE A 409 6.37 20.42 -1.53
C ILE A 409 6.30 20.84 -0.05
N ILE A 410 6.21 19.86 0.87
CA ILE A 410 6.18 20.11 2.31
C ILE A 410 7.50 20.73 2.77
N ALA A 411 8.64 20.20 2.32
CA ALA A 411 9.95 20.75 2.65
C ALA A 411 10.10 22.20 2.16
N ALA A 412 9.70 22.48 0.92
CA ALA A 412 9.67 23.83 0.36
C ALA A 412 8.73 24.75 1.17
N TYR A 413 7.51 24.29 1.48
CA TYR A 413 6.54 25.05 2.27
C TYR A 413 7.11 25.43 3.64
N GLN A 414 7.68 24.47 4.38
CA GLN A 414 8.29 24.72 5.69
C GLN A 414 9.43 25.74 5.60
N LYS A 415 10.31 25.60 4.60
CA LYS A 415 11.41 26.53 4.34
C LYS A 415 10.90 27.96 4.13
N HIS A 416 9.89 28.16 3.28
CA HIS A 416 9.36 29.48 2.95
C HIS A 416 8.46 30.10 4.04
N ILE A 417 7.77 29.27 4.82
CA ILE A 417 7.03 29.73 6.01
C ILE A 417 8.00 30.27 7.07
N LEU A 418 9.06 29.52 7.38
CA LEU A 418 10.07 29.90 8.39
C LEU A 418 10.83 31.17 7.99
N ALA A 419 11.21 31.32 6.72
CA ALA A 419 11.89 32.51 6.22
C ALA A 419 11.07 33.81 6.41
N GLY A 420 9.74 33.72 6.41
CA GLY A 420 8.86 34.88 6.65
C GLY A 420 8.77 35.32 8.11
N LYS A 421 8.99 34.39 9.06
CA LYS A 421 8.99 34.72 10.51
C LYS A 421 10.26 35.42 10.97
N SER A 422 11.35 35.29 10.21
CA SER A 422 12.64 35.90 10.53
C SER A 422 12.72 37.40 10.18
N GLN A 423 11.67 37.98 9.60
CA GLN A 423 11.62 39.37 9.14
C GLN A 423 10.68 40.29 9.95
N GLU A 424 10.10 39.82 11.07
CA GLU A 424 9.43 40.74 12.00
C GLU A 424 10.48 41.60 12.72
N PRO A 425 10.40 42.95 12.66
CA PRO A 425 11.35 43.80 13.36
C PRO A 425 11.17 43.64 14.88
N MET A 426 12.26 43.33 15.58
CA MET A 426 12.32 43.50 17.03
C MET A 426 12.05 44.97 17.34
N ASP A 427 10.91 45.26 17.96
CA ASP A 427 10.64 46.57 18.54
C ASP A 427 11.74 46.88 19.55
N VAL A 428 12.61 47.83 19.18
CA VAL A 428 13.61 48.40 20.06
C VAL A 428 12.85 49.23 21.09
N VAL A 429 12.62 48.66 22.26
CA VAL A 429 12.13 49.38 23.44
C VAL A 429 13.15 50.47 23.77
N GLN A 430 12.78 51.73 23.53
CA GLN A 430 13.52 52.89 24.05
C GLN A 430 13.26 52.96 25.55
N GLU A 431 14.29 52.72 26.36
CA GLU A 431 14.29 53.04 27.79
C GLU A 431 14.27 54.57 27.97
N GLU A 432 13.21 55.11 28.55
CA GLU A 432 13.19 56.46 29.12
C GLU A 432 13.87 56.45 30.50
N PRO A 433 14.60 57.52 30.88
CA PRO A 433 15.32 57.57 32.14
C PRO A 433 14.37 57.85 33.33
N GLU A 434 14.47 57.03 34.38
CA GLU A 434 13.77 57.19 35.65
C GLU A 434 14.07 58.55 36.29
N LYS A 435 13.01 59.30 36.62
CA LYS A 435 13.06 60.43 37.54
C LYS A 435 12.97 59.91 38.96
N ASP A 436 14.09 60.01 39.66
CA ASP A 436 14.18 59.88 41.11
C ASP A 436 13.40 61.02 41.79
N SER A 437 12.39 60.68 42.59
CA SER A 437 11.75 61.63 43.52
C SER A 437 11.63 60.99 44.89
N SER A 438 12.66 61.24 45.70
CA SER A 438 12.67 61.12 47.15
C SER A 438 11.86 62.24 47.81
N SER A 439 10.93 61.89 48.73
CA SER A 439 10.54 62.66 49.95
C SER A 439 9.20 62.11 50.47
N SER A 440 9.19 61.37 51.60
CA SER A 440 8.66 61.80 52.93
C SER A 440 7.16 62.16 52.89
N GLU A 441 6.25 61.52 53.61
CA GLU A 441 6.22 61.00 55.00
C GLU A 441 5.34 59.75 55.12
#